data_AF-A0A2E3UAX3-F1
#
_entry.id   AF-A0A2E3UAX3-F1
#
_cell.length_a   1.000
_cell.length_b   1.000
_cell.length_c   1.000
_cell.angle_alpha   90.00
_cell.angle_beta   90.00
_cell.angle_gamma   90.00
#
_symmetry.space_group_name_H-M   'P 1'
#
loop_
_entity.id
_entity.type
_entity.pdbx_description
1 polymer ?
#
loop_
_entity_poly.entity_id
_entity_poly.type
_entity_poly.pdbx_seq_one_letter_code
_entity_poly.pdbx_strand_id
1 'polypeptide(L)'
;MTLMELLVALSLGASLSAVLMQQFADGMHLQARQSAAQDLQQRLAYTQFLLRGAIRGSASPCPAHNSNQFMAGYPALSLLAPENAAVDAMTASHVLRVFTDDCEAPVHWYYIGHGAGDAATSTGLFRRRQRSDGTFALAEELVEGVTAMTATAGVYVPSVSPAQTHSNTLSYIEAERVADWSNAFSVNLAVSVRHMTVAGEMGGDELAMVFSTALRQTDAPISGRTGP
;
A
#
# COMPACT_ATOMS: atom_id res chain seq x y z
N MET A 1 1.38 -61.33 -35.89
CA MET A 1 1.26 -60.37 -34.78
C MET A 1 1.02 -61.17 -33.52
N THR A 2 2.03 -61.23 -32.66
CA THR A 2 2.00 -62.08 -31.46
C THR A 2 1.44 -61.31 -30.26
N LEU A 3 0.85 -62.01 -29.29
CA LEU A 3 0.24 -61.41 -28.10
C LEU A 3 1.24 -60.56 -27.29
N MET A 4 2.53 -60.90 -27.38
CA MET A 4 3.63 -60.15 -26.78
C MET A 4 3.87 -58.79 -27.45
N GLU A 5 3.81 -58.71 -28.78
CA GLU A 5 3.95 -57.44 -29.52
C GLU A 5 2.82 -56.45 -29.17
N LEU A 6 1.62 -56.97 -28.93
CA LEU A 6 0.45 -56.16 -28.57
C LEU A 6 0.56 -55.60 -27.15
N LEU A 7 1.11 -56.38 -26.21
CA LEU A 7 1.42 -55.95 -24.83
C LEU A 7 2.51 -54.88 -24.78
N VAL A 8 3.58 -55.05 -25.57
CA VAL A 8 4.67 -54.07 -25.65
C VAL A 8 4.16 -52.75 -26.24
N ALA A 9 3.38 -52.80 -27.32
CA ALA A 9 2.77 -51.60 -27.92
C ALA A 9 1.83 -50.87 -26.94
N LEU A 10 1.01 -51.59 -26.16
CA LEU A 10 0.14 -51.00 -25.14
C LEU A 10 0.94 -50.33 -24.00
N SER A 11 2.02 -50.96 -23.51
CA SER A 11 2.85 -50.37 -22.46
C SER A 11 3.59 -49.11 -22.93
N LEU A 12 4.09 -49.12 -24.16
CA LEU A 12 4.75 -47.94 -24.76
C LEU A 12 3.74 -46.83 -24.98
N GLY A 13 2.57 -47.12 -25.54
CA GLY A 13 1.49 -46.14 -25.72
C GLY A 13 1.05 -45.49 -24.40
N ALA A 14 0.84 -46.30 -23.34
CA ALA A 14 0.46 -45.78 -22.04
C ALA A 14 1.54 -44.88 -21.40
N SER A 15 2.81 -45.27 -21.51
CA SER A 15 3.92 -44.46 -20.98
C SER A 15 4.09 -43.12 -21.71
N LEU A 16 3.95 -43.13 -23.04
CA LEU A 16 4.01 -41.91 -23.86
C LEU A 16 2.84 -40.97 -23.57
N SER A 17 1.62 -41.51 -23.42
CA SER A 17 0.46 -40.70 -23.03
C SER A 17 0.61 -40.09 -21.64
N ALA A 18 1.16 -40.82 -20.67
CA ALA A 18 1.38 -40.31 -19.33
C ALA A 18 2.41 -39.16 -19.32
N VAL A 19 3.52 -39.28 -20.04
CA VAL A 19 4.54 -38.22 -20.14
C VAL A 19 3.98 -36.97 -20.84
N LEU A 20 3.19 -37.14 -21.91
CA LEU A 20 2.56 -36.02 -22.60
C LEU A 20 1.51 -35.31 -21.72
N MET A 21 0.73 -36.06 -20.95
CA MET A 21 -0.21 -35.47 -19.98
C MET A 21 0.50 -34.70 -18.88
N GLN A 22 1.64 -35.22 -18.39
CA GLN A 22 2.44 -34.55 -17.37
C GLN A 22 3.03 -33.24 -17.87
N GLN A 23 3.62 -33.23 -19.08
CA GLN A 23 4.13 -31.99 -19.69
C GLN A 23 3.02 -30.97 -19.96
N PHE A 24 1.83 -31.44 -20.38
CA PHE A 24 0.68 -30.56 -20.58
C PHE A 24 0.18 -29.96 -19.27
N ALA A 25 0.09 -30.76 -18.21
CA ALA A 25 -0.27 -30.29 -16.87
C ALA A 25 0.74 -29.27 -16.33
N ASP A 26 2.04 -29.55 -16.45
CA ASP A 26 3.12 -28.65 -16.04
C ASP A 26 3.06 -27.32 -16.81
N GLY A 27 2.81 -27.38 -18.13
CA GLY A 27 2.61 -26.19 -18.97
C GLY A 27 1.41 -25.34 -18.56
N MET A 28 0.27 -25.99 -18.28
CA MET A 28 -0.94 -25.30 -17.79
C MET A 28 -0.73 -24.68 -16.41
N HIS A 29 -0.02 -25.37 -15.50
CA HIS A 29 0.34 -24.83 -14.18
C HIS A 29 1.25 -23.61 -14.30
N LEU A 30 2.25 -23.65 -15.18
CA LEU A 30 3.13 -22.51 -15.43
C LEU A 30 2.34 -21.31 -15.98
N GLN A 31 1.46 -21.55 -16.94
CA GLN A 31 0.62 -20.51 -17.54
C GLN A 31 -0.33 -19.88 -16.52
N ALA A 32 -0.95 -20.69 -15.66
CA ALA A 32 -1.81 -20.20 -14.58
C ALA A 32 -1.03 -19.37 -13.53
N ARG A 33 0.20 -19.78 -13.20
CA ARG A 33 1.09 -18.99 -12.32
C ARG A 33 1.47 -17.65 -12.94
N GLN A 34 1.79 -17.63 -14.24
CA GLN A 34 2.13 -16.39 -14.95
C GLN A 34 0.94 -15.43 -15.01
N SER A 35 -0.27 -15.93 -15.29
CA SER A 35 -1.47 -15.08 -15.32
C SER A 35 -1.82 -14.51 -13.94
N ALA A 36 -1.68 -15.32 -12.88
CA ALA A 36 -1.92 -14.86 -11.50
C ALA A 36 -0.90 -13.79 -11.07
N ALA A 37 0.38 -13.99 -11.41
CA ALA A 37 1.42 -13.01 -11.14
C ALA A 37 1.18 -11.69 -11.90
N GLN A 38 0.72 -11.75 -13.15
CA GLN A 38 0.38 -10.56 -13.94
C GLN A 38 -0.82 -9.80 -13.36
N ASP A 39 -1.89 -10.49 -12.95
CA ASP A 39 -3.04 -9.86 -12.28
C ASP A 39 -2.60 -9.16 -10.99
N LEU A 40 -1.79 -9.84 -10.17
CA LEU A 40 -1.27 -9.24 -8.94
C LEU A 40 -0.41 -8.00 -9.24
N GLN A 41 0.50 -8.07 -10.21
CA GLN A 41 1.31 -6.92 -10.62
C GLN A 41 0.44 -5.74 -11.09
N GLN A 42 -0.64 -6.01 -11.83
CA GLN A 42 -1.56 -4.98 -12.30
C GLN A 42 -2.32 -4.33 -11.13
N ARG A 43 -2.82 -5.13 -10.17
CA ARG A 43 -3.48 -4.62 -8.95
C ARG A 43 -2.52 -3.81 -8.08
N LEU A 44 -1.28 -4.26 -7.95
CA LEU A 44 -0.22 -3.54 -7.24
C LEU A 44 0.08 -2.19 -7.90
N ALA A 45 0.23 -2.16 -9.23
CA ALA A 45 0.46 -0.91 -9.96
C ALA A 45 -0.71 0.07 -9.82
N TYR A 46 -1.95 -0.42 -9.90
CA TYR A 46 -3.14 0.40 -9.68
C TYR A 46 -3.22 0.96 -8.26
N THR A 47 -2.95 0.11 -7.27
CA THR A 47 -2.92 0.48 -5.85
C THR A 47 -1.85 1.52 -5.56
N GLN A 48 -0.65 1.34 -6.11
CA GLN A 48 0.43 2.32 -6.03
C GLN A 48 0.00 3.67 -6.63
N PHE A 49 -0.67 3.67 -7.78
CA PHE A 49 -1.19 4.88 -8.40
C PHE A 49 -2.21 5.59 -7.49
N LEU A 50 -3.17 4.86 -6.93
CA LEU A 50 -4.17 5.41 -6.01
C LEU A 50 -3.53 6.02 -4.76
N LEU A 51 -2.61 5.29 -4.11
CA LEU A 51 -1.94 5.75 -2.91
C LEU A 51 -1.08 6.98 -3.18
N ARG A 52 -0.32 6.99 -4.29
CA ARG A 52 0.48 8.16 -4.70
C ARG A 52 -0.40 9.38 -4.95
N GLY A 53 -1.51 9.20 -5.65
CA GLY A 53 -2.48 10.26 -5.91
C GLY A 53 -3.04 10.82 -4.60
N ALA A 54 -3.46 9.93 -3.69
CA ALA A 54 -4.02 10.29 -2.40
C ALA A 54 -3.00 11.05 -1.53
N ILE A 55 -1.78 10.51 -1.37
CA ILE A 55 -0.69 11.15 -0.60
C ILE A 55 -0.37 12.53 -1.17
N ARG A 56 -0.29 12.65 -2.50
CA ARG A 56 -0.01 13.92 -3.15
C ARG A 56 -1.14 14.94 -2.99
N GLY A 57 -2.39 14.49 -3.09
CA GLY A 57 -3.58 15.34 -2.87
C GLY A 57 -3.63 15.86 -1.44
N SER A 58 -3.40 14.99 -0.44
CA SER A 58 -3.33 15.41 0.96
C SER A 58 -2.17 16.35 1.31
N ALA A 59 -1.15 16.42 0.47
CA ALA A 59 0.01 17.28 0.73
C ALA A 59 -0.26 18.74 0.37
N SER A 60 -1.42 19.09 -0.21
CA SER A 60 -1.76 20.50 -0.43
C SER A 60 -2.18 21.17 0.87
N PRO A 61 -1.68 22.39 1.16
CA PRO A 61 -2.11 23.15 2.33
C PRO A 61 -3.61 23.44 2.24
N CYS A 62 -4.31 23.14 3.31
CA CYS A 62 -5.73 23.42 3.44
C CYS A 62 -5.97 24.94 3.41
N PRO A 63 -6.88 25.46 2.56
CA PRO A 63 -7.28 26.85 2.66
C PRO A 63 -7.88 27.10 4.06
N ALA A 64 -7.31 28.04 4.81
CA ALA A 64 -7.63 28.32 6.21
C ALA A 64 -9.06 28.85 6.45
N HIS A 65 -9.94 28.86 5.44
CA HIS A 65 -11.14 29.68 5.51
C HIS A 65 -12.28 29.07 6.31
N ASN A 66 -12.36 27.74 6.45
CA ASN A 66 -13.52 27.08 7.08
C ASN A 66 -13.14 25.93 8.02
N SER A 67 -11.86 25.56 8.08
CA SER A 67 -11.43 24.40 8.85
C SER A 67 -11.31 24.78 10.33
N ASN A 68 -11.84 23.94 11.23
CA ASN A 68 -11.63 24.06 12.67
C ASN A 68 -10.15 24.42 12.92
N GLN A 69 -9.85 25.33 13.87
CA GLN A 69 -8.49 25.81 14.17
C GLN A 69 -7.42 24.70 14.37
N PHE A 70 -7.84 23.45 14.54
CA PHE A 70 -7.02 22.24 14.57
C PHE A 70 -6.50 21.74 13.20
N MET A 71 -6.98 22.28 12.08
CA MET A 71 -6.67 21.81 10.71
C MET A 71 -5.94 22.87 9.87
N ALA A 72 -5.88 24.12 10.34
CA ALA A 72 -5.05 25.15 9.72
C ALA A 72 -3.56 24.84 10.01
N GLY A 73 -2.79 24.50 8.97
CA GLY A 73 -1.34 24.26 9.07
C GLY A 73 -0.92 22.83 9.41
N TYR A 74 -1.85 21.89 9.56
CA TYR A 74 -1.54 20.46 9.67
C TYR A 74 -1.53 19.81 8.28
N PRO A 75 -0.67 18.80 8.03
CA PRO A 75 -0.78 18.00 6.82
C PRO A 75 -2.16 17.35 6.77
N ALA A 76 -2.73 17.23 5.58
CA ALA A 76 -3.92 16.45 5.35
C ALA A 76 -3.59 14.93 5.29
N LEU A 77 -2.52 14.48 5.96
CA LEU A 77 -2.06 13.09 6.01
C LEU A 77 -1.65 12.74 7.43
N SER A 78 -2.13 11.60 7.92
CA SER A 78 -1.75 11.07 9.23
C SER A 78 -1.56 9.56 9.14
N LEU A 79 -0.51 9.07 9.80
CA LEU A 79 -0.32 7.65 10.04
C LEU A 79 -0.78 7.36 11.47
N LEU A 80 -1.70 6.43 11.62
CA LEU A 80 -2.35 6.11 12.89
C LEU A 80 -2.05 4.66 13.25
N ALA A 81 -1.83 4.41 14.54
CA ALA A 81 -1.90 3.06 15.07
C ALA A 81 -3.34 2.51 14.89
N PRO A 82 -3.52 1.20 14.67
CA PRO A 82 -4.82 0.57 14.42
C PRO A 82 -5.87 0.92 15.47
N GLU A 83 -5.49 0.94 16.74
CA GLU A 83 -6.36 1.26 17.88
C GLU A 83 -6.87 2.71 17.90
N ASN A 84 -6.17 3.61 17.20
CA ASN A 84 -6.54 5.02 17.07
C ASN A 84 -7.31 5.31 15.78
N ALA A 85 -7.52 4.29 14.95
CA ALA A 85 -8.20 4.42 13.67
C ALA A 85 -9.70 4.10 13.78
N ALA A 86 -10.51 4.74 12.94
CA ALA A 86 -11.95 4.48 12.85
C ALA A 86 -12.29 3.33 11.88
N VAL A 87 -11.35 2.44 11.63
CA VAL A 87 -11.44 1.31 10.69
C VAL A 87 -10.94 0.04 11.35
N ASP A 88 -11.41 -1.11 10.89
CA ASP A 88 -11.05 -2.42 11.44
C ASP A 88 -9.69 -2.89 10.89
N ALA A 89 -8.63 -2.27 11.41
CA ALA A 89 -7.26 -2.54 11.01
C ALA A 89 -6.60 -3.59 11.92
N MET A 90 -5.73 -4.42 11.35
CA MET A 90 -4.96 -5.42 12.10
C MET A 90 -4.04 -4.75 13.13
N THR A 91 -3.97 -5.30 14.35
CA THR A 91 -3.27 -4.74 15.53
C THR A 91 -1.76 -4.54 15.41
N ALA A 92 -1.12 -5.03 14.35
CA ALA A 92 0.30 -4.85 14.06
C ALA A 92 0.56 -4.12 12.72
N SER A 93 -0.46 -3.44 12.19
CA SER A 93 -0.38 -2.67 10.94
C SER A 93 -0.37 -1.16 11.21
N HIS A 94 -0.15 -0.36 10.15
CA HIS A 94 -0.37 1.07 10.21
C HIS A 94 -1.63 1.43 9.41
N VAL A 95 -2.30 2.49 9.83
CA VAL A 95 -3.43 3.06 9.09
C VAL A 95 -3.03 4.39 8.50
N LEU A 96 -3.08 4.49 7.17
CA LEU A 96 -2.83 5.74 6.46
C LEU A 96 -4.17 6.46 6.26
N ARG A 97 -4.34 7.58 6.94
CA ARG A 97 -5.47 8.49 6.79
C ARG A 97 -5.06 9.69 5.94
N VAL A 98 -5.81 9.92 4.87
CA VAL A 98 -5.55 10.91 3.83
C VAL A 98 -6.80 11.75 3.61
N PHE A 99 -6.69 13.07 3.70
CA PHE A 99 -7.78 13.99 3.41
C PHE A 99 -7.75 14.38 1.92
N THR A 100 -8.91 14.70 1.36
CA THR A 100 -9.01 15.20 -0.02
C THR A 100 -8.46 16.61 -0.16
N ASP A 101 -8.25 17.05 -1.40
CA ASP A 101 -7.63 18.32 -1.79
C ASP A 101 -8.28 19.57 -1.13
N ASP A 102 -9.57 19.49 -0.79
CA ASP A 102 -10.31 20.57 -0.12
C ASP A 102 -10.15 20.58 1.41
N CYS A 103 -9.42 19.60 1.98
CA CYS A 103 -9.22 19.37 3.41
C CYS A 103 -10.49 19.28 4.27
N GLU A 104 -11.65 19.28 3.67
CA GLU A 104 -12.90 18.87 4.27
C GLU A 104 -13.08 17.37 4.06
N ALA A 105 -13.95 16.74 4.85
CA ALA A 105 -14.38 15.39 4.54
C ALA A 105 -14.99 15.39 3.13
N PRO A 106 -14.57 14.47 2.25
CA PRO A 106 -14.24 13.08 2.55
C PRO A 106 -12.79 12.79 2.97
N VAL A 107 -12.62 11.78 3.80
CA VAL A 107 -11.31 11.25 4.22
C VAL A 107 -11.15 9.82 3.71
N HIS A 108 -10.01 9.50 3.12
CA HIS A 108 -9.64 8.15 2.72
C HIS A 108 -8.80 7.49 3.80
N TRP A 109 -9.17 6.27 4.15
CA TRP A 109 -8.47 5.40 5.09
C TRP A 109 -7.92 4.22 4.31
N TYR A 110 -6.61 3.99 4.39
CA TYR A 110 -5.93 2.84 3.83
C TYR A 110 -5.36 2.01 4.97
N TYR A 111 -5.72 0.73 5.05
CA TYR A 111 -5.38 -0.13 6.19
C TYR A 111 -5.32 -1.59 5.77
N ILE A 112 -4.58 -2.39 6.55
CA ILE A 112 -4.60 -3.85 6.41
C ILE A 112 -5.71 -4.37 7.31
N GLY A 113 -6.61 -5.15 6.74
CA GLY A 113 -7.75 -5.73 7.46
C GLY A 113 -8.06 -7.13 6.98
N HIS A 114 -9.13 -7.70 7.55
CA HIS A 114 -9.71 -8.96 7.11
C HIS A 114 -10.88 -8.70 6.14
N GLY A 115 -11.00 -9.52 5.11
CA GLY A 115 -12.15 -9.47 4.20
C GLY A 115 -13.46 -9.80 4.91
N ALA A 116 -14.59 -9.39 4.32
CA ALA A 116 -15.94 -9.67 4.85
C ALA A 116 -16.35 -11.17 4.76
N GLY A 117 -15.47 -12.06 4.29
CA GLY A 117 -15.67 -13.50 4.22
C GLY A 117 -14.56 -14.23 4.97
N ASP A 118 -14.96 -15.13 5.88
CA ASP A 118 -14.11 -15.93 6.78
C ASP A 118 -12.91 -15.17 7.38
N ALA A 119 -13.13 -14.61 8.57
CA ALA A 119 -12.19 -13.87 9.42
C ALA A 119 -10.87 -14.59 9.76
N ALA A 120 -10.62 -15.77 9.22
CA ALA A 120 -9.48 -16.61 9.55
C ALA A 120 -8.33 -16.62 8.52
N THR A 121 -8.52 -16.22 7.25
CA THR A 121 -7.50 -16.54 6.22
C THR A 121 -7.16 -15.49 5.16
N SER A 122 -7.99 -14.50 4.84
CA SER A 122 -7.60 -13.46 3.86
C SER A 122 -7.33 -12.11 4.55
N THR A 123 -6.07 -11.70 4.50
CA THR A 123 -5.66 -10.33 4.83
C THR A 123 -5.50 -9.55 3.55
N GLY A 124 -5.89 -8.28 3.54
CA GLY A 124 -5.82 -7.44 2.34
C GLY A 124 -5.56 -5.98 2.68
N LEU A 125 -5.13 -5.21 1.69
CA LEU A 125 -5.11 -3.76 1.78
C LEU A 125 -6.48 -3.24 1.37
N PHE A 126 -7.13 -2.55 2.29
CA PHE A 126 -8.45 -1.97 2.09
C PHE A 126 -8.38 -0.45 1.99
N ARG A 127 -9.28 0.11 1.19
CA ARG A 127 -9.62 1.52 1.16
C ARG A 127 -11.02 1.71 1.73
N ARG A 128 -11.19 2.66 2.63
CA ARG A 128 -12.52 3.09 3.10
C ARG A 128 -12.64 4.60 3.05
N ARG A 129 -13.72 5.10 2.47
CA ARG A 129 -14.01 6.54 2.39
C ARG A 129 -14.96 6.92 3.51
N GLN A 130 -14.58 7.89 4.32
CA GLN A 130 -15.45 8.61 5.21
C GLN A 130 -16.06 9.79 4.45
N ARG A 131 -17.39 9.94 4.48
CA ARG A 131 -18.12 11.03 3.83
C ARG A 131 -18.15 12.28 4.72
N SER A 132 -18.63 13.38 4.16
CA SER A 132 -18.81 14.66 4.88
C SER A 132 -19.79 14.59 6.05
N ASP A 133 -20.77 13.67 5.99
CA ASP A 133 -21.71 13.39 7.08
C ASP A 133 -21.12 12.52 8.22
N GLY A 134 -19.82 12.19 8.14
CA GLY A 134 -19.13 11.33 9.10
C GLY A 134 -19.36 9.83 8.91
N THR A 135 -20.27 9.43 8.01
CA THR A 135 -20.54 8.01 7.72
C THR A 135 -19.45 7.41 6.86
N PHE A 136 -19.28 6.09 6.95
CA PHE A 136 -18.34 5.36 6.11
C PHE A 136 -19.03 4.71 4.91
N ALA A 137 -18.35 4.75 3.77
CA ALA A 137 -18.65 3.87 2.66
C ALA A 137 -18.27 2.42 2.99
N LEU A 138 -18.70 1.49 2.13
CA LEU A 138 -18.21 0.12 2.16
C LEU A 138 -16.69 0.11 1.94
N ALA A 139 -16.00 -0.79 2.63
CA ALA A 139 -14.59 -1.02 2.41
C ALA A 139 -14.39 -1.68 1.05
N GLU A 140 -13.39 -1.23 0.32
CA GLU A 140 -12.99 -1.76 -0.97
C GLU A 140 -11.62 -2.43 -0.80
N GLU A 141 -11.53 -3.70 -1.17
CA GLU A 141 -10.26 -4.42 -1.20
C GLU A 141 -9.47 -3.99 -2.44
N LEU A 142 -8.28 -3.45 -2.23
CA LEU A 142 -7.38 -3.05 -3.32
C LEU A 142 -6.47 -4.20 -3.74
N VAL A 143 -5.94 -4.92 -2.76
CA VAL A 143 -4.99 -6.02 -2.96
C VAL A 143 -5.20 -7.07 -1.88
N GLU A 144 -5.46 -8.31 -2.29
CA GLU A 144 -5.52 -9.48 -1.42
C GLU A 144 -4.11 -9.96 -1.04
N GLY A 145 -3.96 -10.61 0.11
CA GLY A 145 -2.71 -11.22 0.57
C GLY A 145 -1.72 -10.23 1.17
N VAL A 146 -2.13 -8.97 1.42
CA VAL A 146 -1.26 -7.97 2.04
C VAL A 146 -1.07 -8.30 3.51
N THR A 147 0.18 -8.33 3.95
CA THR A 147 0.56 -8.79 5.30
C THR A 147 1.24 -7.72 6.15
N ALA A 148 1.91 -6.75 5.51
CA ALA A 148 2.53 -5.64 6.22
C ALA A 148 2.47 -4.36 5.39
N MET A 149 2.36 -3.23 6.09
CA MET A 149 2.45 -1.89 5.52
C MET A 149 3.24 -1.02 6.50
N THR A 150 4.33 -0.45 6.01
CA THR A 150 5.18 0.47 6.76
C THR A 150 5.33 1.77 6.02
N ALA A 151 5.38 2.88 6.75
CA ALA A 151 5.57 4.20 6.18
C ALA A 151 6.75 4.91 6.87
N THR A 152 7.64 5.48 6.08
CA THR A 152 8.69 6.40 6.56
C THR A 152 8.51 7.75 5.88
N ALA A 153 8.85 8.82 6.59
CA ALA A 153 8.80 10.17 6.07
C ALA A 153 10.21 10.76 6.03
N GLY A 154 10.56 11.39 4.90
CA GLY A 154 11.71 12.27 4.82
C GLY A 154 11.32 13.63 5.37
N VAL A 155 12.03 14.11 6.39
CA VAL A 155 11.77 15.39 7.07
C VAL A 155 13.02 16.26 7.12
N TYR A 156 12.83 17.58 7.08
CA TYR A 156 13.85 18.54 7.50
C TYR A 156 13.86 18.63 9.02
N VAL A 157 15.01 18.35 9.62
CA VAL A 157 15.22 18.55 11.05
C VAL A 157 15.86 19.93 11.23
N PRO A 158 15.20 20.88 11.92
CA PRO A 158 15.80 22.18 12.19
C PRO A 158 17.04 22.01 13.06
N SER A 159 18.10 22.75 12.74
CA SER A 159 19.35 22.71 13.51
C SER A 159 19.10 23.15 14.96
N VAL A 160 19.59 22.37 15.91
CA VAL A 160 19.51 22.66 17.36
C VAL A 160 20.45 23.78 17.81
N SER A 161 21.32 24.28 16.93
CA SER A 161 22.28 25.33 17.28
C SER A 161 21.94 26.66 16.62
N PRO A 162 21.63 27.72 17.39
CA PRO A 162 21.37 29.06 16.85
C PRO A 162 22.59 29.69 16.14
N ALA A 163 23.78 29.10 16.30
CA ALA A 163 25.01 29.53 15.63
C ALA A 163 25.15 28.98 14.18
N GLN A 164 24.29 28.05 13.76
CA GLN A 164 24.29 27.51 12.39
C GLN A 164 22.96 27.81 11.71
N THR A 165 22.85 29.01 11.16
CA THR A 165 21.58 29.58 10.71
C THR A 165 20.96 28.90 9.47
N HIS A 166 21.59 27.90 8.83
CA HIS A 166 21.10 27.39 7.53
C HIS A 166 21.36 25.90 7.21
N SER A 167 21.65 25.03 8.18
CA SER A 167 21.79 23.59 7.90
C SER A 167 20.57 22.81 8.39
N ASN A 168 19.52 22.76 7.57
CA ASN A 168 18.48 21.75 7.77
C ASN A 168 19.10 20.39 7.46
N THR A 169 19.10 19.49 8.44
CA THR A 169 19.57 18.12 8.23
C THR A 169 18.41 17.29 7.71
N LEU A 170 18.63 16.53 6.63
CA LEU A 170 17.66 15.60 6.09
C LEU A 170 17.68 14.32 6.92
N SER A 171 16.51 13.87 7.37
CA SER A 171 16.36 12.61 8.09
C SER A 171 15.18 11.81 7.54
N TYR A 172 15.27 10.48 7.59
CA TYR A 172 14.16 9.57 7.34
C TYR A 172 13.76 8.93 8.66
N ILE A 173 12.53 9.18 9.10
CA ILE A 173 11.99 8.67 10.36
C ILE A 173 10.70 7.89 10.10
N GLU A 174 10.32 7.01 11.02
CA GLU A 174 9.01 6.37 11.02
C GLU A 174 7.93 7.44 10.98
N ALA A 175 6.94 7.29 10.10
CA ALA A 175 5.95 8.33 9.87
C ALA A 175 5.09 8.63 11.12
N GLU A 176 4.96 7.69 12.05
CA GLU A 176 4.34 7.90 13.37
C GLU A 176 5.14 8.82 14.30
N ARG A 177 6.46 9.00 14.07
CA ARG A 177 7.35 9.85 14.87
C ARG A 177 7.50 11.26 14.32
N VAL A 178 6.82 11.58 13.21
CA VAL A 178 6.88 12.90 12.59
C VAL A 178 6.07 13.87 13.45
N ALA A 179 6.77 14.69 14.23
CA ALA A 179 6.16 15.70 15.09
C ALA A 179 5.57 16.87 14.30
N ASP A 180 6.23 17.27 13.22
CA ASP A 180 5.81 18.38 12.36
C ASP A 180 5.99 18.00 10.89
N TRP A 181 4.86 17.70 10.25
CA TRP A 181 4.79 17.32 8.86
C TRP A 181 4.92 18.49 7.88
N SER A 182 4.87 19.75 8.35
CA SER A 182 5.22 20.90 7.50
C SER A 182 6.68 20.83 7.03
N ASN A 183 7.52 20.11 7.77
CA ASN A 183 8.91 19.83 7.42
C ASN A 183 9.09 18.55 6.59
N ALA A 184 8.03 17.79 6.31
CA ALA A 184 8.10 16.56 5.54
C ALA A 184 8.18 16.87 4.03
N PHE A 185 9.12 16.23 3.34
CA PHE A 185 9.33 16.40 1.89
C PHE A 185 9.03 15.15 1.07
N SER A 186 8.97 13.98 1.70
CA SER A 186 8.62 12.73 1.03
C SER A 186 8.00 11.73 1.99
N VAL A 187 7.18 10.83 1.45
CA VAL A 187 6.68 9.64 2.15
C VAL A 187 7.08 8.43 1.35
N ASN A 188 7.76 7.48 1.99
CA ASN A 188 8.01 6.15 1.44
C ASN A 188 7.04 5.17 2.08
N LEU A 189 6.28 4.46 1.24
CA LEU A 189 5.42 3.38 1.67
C LEU A 189 5.99 2.07 1.16
N ALA A 190 6.07 1.07 2.05
CA ALA A 190 6.36 -0.31 1.69
C ALA A 190 5.17 -1.18 2.09
N VAL A 191 4.74 -2.04 1.16
CA VAL A 191 3.63 -2.97 1.30
C VAL A 191 4.11 -4.36 0.92
N SER A 192 3.97 -5.32 1.83
CA SER A 192 4.33 -6.73 1.62
C SER A 192 3.11 -7.57 1.28
N VAL A 193 3.21 -8.37 0.23
CA VAL A 193 2.12 -9.22 -0.26
C VAL A 193 2.59 -10.67 -0.35
N ARG A 194 1.81 -11.58 0.22
CA ARG A 194 2.01 -13.02 0.06
C ARG A 194 1.21 -13.52 -1.12
N HIS A 195 1.90 -14.12 -2.09
CA HIS A 195 1.24 -14.73 -3.23
C HIS A 195 0.72 -16.12 -2.86
N MET A 196 -0.61 -16.30 -2.82
CA MET A 196 -1.20 -17.64 -2.70
C MET A 196 -1.13 -18.35 -4.04
N THR A 197 -0.42 -19.48 -4.12
CA THR A 197 -0.40 -20.29 -5.35
C THR A 197 -1.61 -21.25 -5.37
N VAL A 198 -2.14 -21.51 -6.56
CA VAL A 198 -3.39 -22.28 -6.84
C VAL A 198 -3.39 -23.72 -6.28
N ALA A 199 -2.29 -24.20 -5.71
CA ALA A 199 -2.19 -25.55 -5.12
C ALA A 199 -2.43 -25.59 -3.59
N GLY A 200 -2.78 -24.49 -2.93
CA GLY A 200 -2.87 -24.45 -1.46
C GLY A 200 -1.49 -24.55 -0.76
N GLU A 201 -0.42 -24.66 -1.54
CA GLU A 201 0.94 -24.46 -1.06
C GLU A 201 1.22 -22.96 -0.96
N MET A 202 1.48 -22.51 0.27
CA MET A 202 2.07 -21.21 0.53
C MET A 202 3.48 -21.20 -0.08
N GLY A 203 3.59 -20.80 -1.34
CA GLY A 203 4.88 -20.46 -1.94
C GLY A 203 5.44 -19.25 -1.18
N GLY A 204 6.64 -19.39 -0.63
CA GLY A 204 7.30 -18.37 0.20
C GLY A 204 7.74 -17.10 -0.55
N ASP A 205 7.23 -16.85 -1.76
CA ASP A 205 7.53 -15.65 -2.53
C ASP A 205 6.68 -14.48 -1.99
N GLU A 206 7.27 -13.75 -1.06
CA GLU A 206 6.75 -12.45 -0.61
C GLU A 206 7.13 -11.38 -1.63
N LEU A 207 6.13 -10.74 -2.21
CA LEU A 207 6.32 -9.65 -3.15
C LEU A 207 6.17 -8.32 -2.41
N ALA A 208 7.23 -7.51 -2.41
CA ALA A 208 7.21 -6.19 -1.78
C ALA A 208 6.98 -5.10 -2.82
N MET A 209 5.95 -4.29 -2.64
CA MET A 209 5.76 -3.02 -3.33
C MET A 209 6.37 -1.92 -2.46
N VAL A 210 7.39 -1.24 -2.96
CA VAL A 210 7.98 -0.07 -2.28
C VAL A 210 7.92 1.13 -3.20
N PHE A 211 7.39 2.24 -2.71
CA PHE A 211 7.36 3.48 -3.48
C PHE A 211 7.55 4.72 -2.61
N SER A 212 8.25 5.70 -3.19
CA SER A 212 8.37 7.04 -2.64
C SER A 212 7.40 7.99 -3.34
N THR A 213 6.82 8.92 -2.58
CA THR A 213 5.98 10.02 -3.05
C THR A 213 6.54 11.33 -2.49
N ALA A 214 6.96 12.22 -3.38
CA ALA A 214 7.36 13.57 -2.98
C ALA A 214 6.13 14.37 -2.53
N LEU A 215 6.25 15.06 -1.41
CA LEU A 215 5.22 15.97 -0.91
C LEU A 215 5.43 17.36 -1.49
N ARG A 216 4.33 18.07 -1.75
CA ARG A 216 4.38 19.44 -2.26
C ARG A 216 4.77 20.35 -1.09
N GLN A 217 6.00 20.82 -1.06
CA GLN A 217 6.41 21.82 -0.07
C GLN A 217 5.64 23.10 -0.37
N THR A 218 4.86 23.58 0.60
CA THR A 218 4.56 25.01 0.65
C THR A 218 5.86 25.72 0.91
N ASP A 219 6.20 26.70 0.07
CA ASP A 219 7.32 27.60 0.35
C ASP A 219 7.22 28.03 1.83
N ALA A 220 8.29 27.78 2.58
CA ALA A 220 8.37 28.21 3.97
C ALA A 220 7.98 29.70 4.01
N PRO A 221 7.16 30.16 4.98
CA PRO A 221 6.90 31.57 5.12
C PRO A 221 8.26 32.26 5.26
N ILE A 222 8.61 33.08 4.27
CA ILE A 222 9.81 33.90 4.30
C ILE A 222 9.60 34.89 5.45
N SER A 223 9.99 34.49 6.66
CA SER A 223 10.08 35.35 7.82
C SER A 223 11.22 36.34 7.57
N GLY A 224 10.94 37.40 6.81
CA GLY A 224 11.97 38.36 6.43
C GLY A 224 11.54 39.51 5.52
N ARG A 225 10.27 39.66 5.14
CA ARG A 225 9.83 40.84 4.35
C ARG A 225 8.99 41.80 5.19
N THR A 226 9.67 42.52 6.09
CA THR A 226 9.19 43.82 6.57
C THR A 226 9.52 44.90 5.54
N GLY A 227 8.50 45.42 4.86
CA GLY A 227 8.51 46.70 4.14
C GLY A 227 9.33 46.77 2.84
N PRO A 228 9.17 47.83 2.02
CA PRO A 228 8.47 49.10 2.29
C PRO A 228 6.96 49.08 2.04
#